data_AF-A0A7L4TF66-F1
#
_entry.id   AF-A0A7L4TF66-F1
#
_cell.length_a   1.000
_cell.length_b   1.000
_cell.length_c   1.000
_cell.angle_alpha   90.00
_cell.angle_beta   90.00
_cell.angle_gamma   90.00
#
_symmetry.space_group_name_H-M   'P 1'
#
loop_
_entity.id
_entity.type
_entity.pdbx_description
1 polymer ?
#
loop_
_entity_poly.entity_id
_entity_poly.type
_entity_poly.pdbx_seq_one_letter_code
_entity_poly.pdbx_strand_id
1 'polypeptide(L)' 'MSTNTNTLSKETELRLADFLTKTVDPESLAKKIRHVNYLLGLCLMCECETLQQNIQTAENGYFWLNELAEILDPYFDAD' A
#
# COMPACT_ATOMS: atom_id res chain seq x y z
N MET A 1 -20.71 21.58 4.17
CA MET A 1 -20.00 20.39 3.67
C MET A 1 -19.78 19.47 4.86
N SER A 2 -20.47 18.34 4.95
CA SER A 2 -20.18 17.33 5.97
C SER A 2 -18.99 16.50 5.50
N THR A 3 -17.82 16.71 6.09
CA THR A 3 -16.67 15.82 5.91
C THR A 3 -16.96 14.55 6.70
N ASN A 4 -17.54 13.54 6.07
CA ASN A 4 -17.63 12.21 6.66
C ASN A 4 -16.22 11.66 6.80
N THR A 5 -15.62 11.79 7.98
CA THR A 5 -14.39 11.10 8.33
C THR A 5 -14.74 9.62 8.50
N ASN A 6 -14.15 8.75 7.68
CA ASN A 6 -14.24 7.31 7.88
C ASN A 6 -13.50 6.96 9.18
N THR A 7 -14.24 6.82 10.29
CA THR A 7 -13.68 6.40 11.57
C THR A 7 -13.66 4.89 11.66
N LEU A 8 -12.50 4.33 11.97
CA LEU A 8 -12.38 2.92 12.30
C LEU A 8 -12.95 2.66 13.70
N SER A 9 -13.38 1.42 13.96
CA SER A 9 -13.68 1.03 15.33
C SER A 9 -12.39 1.03 16.16
N LYS A 10 -12.51 1.27 17.47
CA LYS A 10 -11.36 1.23 18.40
C LYS A 10 -10.63 -0.11 18.38
N GLU A 11 -11.35 -1.20 18.21
CA GLU A 11 -10.76 -2.54 18.08
C GLU A 11 -9.92 -2.65 16.80
N THR A 12 -10.42 -2.15 15.67
CA THR A 12 -9.68 -2.19 14.40
C THR A 12 -8.43 -1.32 14.46
N GLU A 13 -8.51 -0.11 15.04
CA GLU A 13 -7.34 0.75 15.26
C GLU A 13 -6.26 0.02 16.10
N LEU A 14 -6.67 -0.61 17.21
CA LEU A 14 -5.76 -1.34 18.09
C LEU A 14 -5.09 -2.52 17.36
N ARG A 15 -5.85 -3.30 16.59
CA ARG A 15 -5.32 -4.44 15.84
C ARG A 15 -4.36 -4.02 14.73
N LEU A 16 -4.63 -2.91 14.05
CA LEU A 16 -3.72 -2.35 13.05
C LEU A 16 -2.42 -1.87 13.71
N ALA A 17 -2.52 -1.14 14.83
CA ALA A 17 -1.35 -0.69 15.58
C ALA A 17 -0.50 -1.88 16.07
N ASP A 18 -1.13 -2.92 16.63
CA ASP A 18 -0.42 -4.12 17.07
C ASP A 18 0.23 -4.87 15.90
N PHE A 19 -0.47 -5.02 14.77
CA PHE A 19 0.12 -5.65 13.58
C PHE A 19 1.36 -4.89 13.11
N LEU A 20 1.25 -3.57 12.93
CA LEU A 20 2.31 -2.73 12.38
C LEU A 20 3.47 -2.50 13.35
N THR A 21 3.33 -2.78 14.65
CA THR A 21 4.41 -2.54 15.63
C THR A 21 4.99 -3.81 16.24
N LYS A 22 4.25 -4.93 16.26
CA LYS A 22 4.66 -6.17 16.94
C LYS A 22 4.80 -7.36 16.00
N THR A 23 4.01 -7.41 14.93
CA THR A 23 3.92 -8.60 14.06
C THR A 23 4.86 -8.52 12.87
N VAL A 24 5.09 -7.31 12.35
CA VAL A 24 5.92 -7.07 11.18
C VAL A 24 6.97 -6.01 11.49
N ASP A 25 8.13 -6.12 10.86
CA ASP A 25 9.08 -5.02 10.77
C ASP A 25 8.57 -4.01 9.70
N PRO A 26 8.24 -2.76 10.08
CA PRO A 26 7.62 -1.79 9.16
C PRO A 26 8.45 -1.53 7.91
N GLU A 27 9.77 -1.37 8.07
CA GLU A 27 10.69 -1.09 6.98
C GLU A 27 10.76 -2.26 6.00
N SER A 28 10.92 -3.49 6.52
CA SER A 28 10.88 -4.71 5.69
C SER A 28 9.55 -4.87 4.97
N LEU A 29 8.42 -4.53 5.61
CA LEU A 29 7.11 -4.59 4.98
C LEU A 29 7.00 -3.55 3.86
N ALA A 30 7.43 -2.31 4.09
CA ALA A 30 7.44 -1.26 3.09
C ALA A 30 8.27 -1.66 1.86
N LYS A 31 9.48 -2.21 2.06
CA LYS A 31 10.33 -2.75 0.98
C LYS A 31 9.63 -3.85 0.18
N LYS A 32 8.92 -4.76 0.86
CA LYS A 32 8.14 -5.82 0.19
C LYS A 32 6.97 -5.23 -0.61
N ILE A 33 6.25 -4.25 -0.06
CA ILE A 33 5.15 -3.57 -0.75
C ILE A 33 5.67 -2.88 -2.00
N ARG A 34 6.76 -2.10 -1.91
CA ARG A 34 7.39 -1.45 -3.07
C ARG A 34 7.80 -2.44 -4.15
N HIS A 35 8.36 -3.60 -3.77
CA HIS A 35 8.73 -4.62 -4.74
C HIS A 35 7.50 -5.21 -5.46
N VAL A 36 6.43 -5.53 -4.73
CA VAL A 36 5.15 -5.97 -5.35
C VAL A 36 4.62 -4.88 -6.27
N ASN A 37 4.70 -3.62 -5.85
CA ASN A 37 4.19 -2.50 -6.63
C ASN A 37 5.00 -2.23 -7.90
N TYR A 38 6.33 -2.41 -7.84
CA TYR A 38 7.21 -2.38 -9.01
C TYR A 38 6.80 -3.44 -10.04
N LEU A 39 6.56 -4.69 -9.60
CA LEU A 39 6.08 -5.75 -10.47
C LEU A 39 4.70 -5.43 -11.08
N LEU A 40 3.79 -4.88 -10.29
CA LEU A 40 2.49 -4.42 -10.78
C LEU A 40 2.62 -3.33 -11.84
N GLY A 41 3.49 -2.34 -11.59
CA GLY A 41 3.81 -1.27 -12.53
C GLY A 41 4.38 -1.79 -13.85
N LEU A 42 5.30 -2.76 -13.80
CA LEU A 42 5.81 -3.43 -15.00
C LEU A 42 4.70 -4.10 -15.80
N CYS A 43 3.80 -4.84 -15.14
CA CYS A 43 2.70 -5.50 -15.82
C CYS A 43 1.69 -4.51 -16.44
N LEU A 44 1.48 -3.35 -15.80
CA LEU A 44 0.68 -2.25 -16.36
C LEU A 44 1.35 -1.66 -17.61
N MET A 45 2.65 -1.40 -17.57
CA MET A 45 3.42 -0.86 -18.69
C MET A 45 3.49 -1.83 -19.89
N CYS A 46 3.54 -3.13 -19.62
CA CYS A 46 3.55 -4.17 -20.65
C CYS A 46 2.16 -4.44 -21.26
N GLU A 47 1.14 -3.66 -20.91
CA GLU A 47 -0.25 -3.82 -21.35
C GLU A 47 -0.76 -5.26 -21.18
N CYS A 48 -0.39 -5.93 -20.08
CA CYS A 48 -0.76 -7.31 -19.84
C CYS A 48 -2.29 -7.48 -19.91
N GLU A 49 -2.77 -8.34 -20.82
CA GLU A 49 -4.19 -8.45 -21.18
C GLU A 49 -5.11 -8.70 -19.97
N THR A 50 -4.66 -9.48 -19.00
CA THR A 50 -5.39 -9.75 -17.74
C THR A 50 -5.56 -8.49 -16.89
N LEU A 51 -4.55 -7.63 -16.85
CA LEU A 51 -4.58 -6.36 -16.11
C LEU A 51 -5.32 -5.28 -16.88
N GLN A 52 -5.29 -5.29 -18.21
CA GLN A 52 -6.02 -4.34 -19.05
C GLN A 52 -7.54 -4.40 -18.80
N GLN A 53 -8.08 -5.61 -18.59
CA GLN A 53 -9.50 -5.79 -18.23
C GLN A 53 -9.88 -5.12 -16.89
N ASN A 54 -8.90 -4.84 -16.02
CA ASN A 54 -9.08 -4.27 -14.68
C ASN A 54 -8.12 -3.10 -14.41
N ILE A 55 -7.75 -2.35 -15.45
CA ILE A 55 -6.63 -1.39 -15.37
C ILE A 55 -6.84 -0.34 -14.28
N GLN A 56 -8.06 0.19 -14.17
CA GLN A 56 -8.40 1.18 -13.14
C GLN A 56 -8.26 0.63 -11.72
N THR A 57 -8.62 -0.64 -11.50
CA THR A 57 -8.45 -1.30 -10.20
C THR A 57 -6.98 -1.51 -9.87
N ALA A 58 -6.18 -1.86 -10.88
CA ALA A 58 -4.74 -2.04 -10.73
C ALA A 58 -4.01 -0.71 -10.48
N GLU A 59 -4.37 0.36 -11.18
CA GLU A 59 -3.84 1.71 -10.93
C GLU A 59 -4.20 2.22 -9.53
N ASN A 60 -5.44 2.01 -9.10
CA ASN A 60 -5.86 2.36 -7.73
C ASN A 60 -5.10 1.55 -6.68
N GLY A 61 -4.93 0.25 -6.90
CA GLY A 61 -4.13 -0.62 -6.04
C GLY A 61 -2.67 -0.15 -5.99
N TYR A 62 -2.10 0.20 -7.14
CA TYR A 62 -0.76 0.73 -7.26
C TYR A 62 -0.57 1.99 -6.43
N PHE A 63 -1.52 2.93 -6.52
CA PHE A 63 -1.51 4.15 -5.72
C PHE A 63 -1.52 3.85 -4.22
N TRP A 64 -2.50 3.09 -3.72
CA TRP A 64 -2.65 2.86 -2.28
C TRP A 64 -1.52 2.03 -1.67
N LEU A 65 -0.93 1.09 -2.43
CA LEU A 65 0.23 0.33 -1.98
C LEU A 65 1.46 1.25 -1.83
N ASN A 66 1.67 2.21 -2.72
CA ASN A 66 2.74 3.19 -2.56
C ASN A 66 2.50 4.10 -1.36
N GLU A 67 1.30 4.63 -1.19
CA GLU A 67 0.95 5.46 -0.01
C GLU A 67 1.20 4.70 1.29
N LEU A 68 0.80 3.43 1.37
CA LEU A 68 1.05 2.61 2.56
C LEU A 68 2.55 2.37 2.79
N ALA A 69 3.31 2.07 1.74
CA ALA A 69 4.76 1.89 1.87
C ALA A 69 5.44 3.17 2.37
N GLU A 70 5.01 4.33 1.89
CA GLU A 70 5.52 5.63 2.30
C GLU A 70 5.20 5.94 3.78
N ILE A 71 4.00 5.60 4.25
CA ILE A 71 3.63 5.75 5.67
C ILE A 71 4.51 4.87 6.57
N LEU A 72 4.83 3.66 6.12
CA LEU A 72 5.60 2.68 6.90
C LEU A 72 7.10 2.96 6.92
N ASP A 73 7.63 3.57 5.86
CA ASP A 73 9.04 3.86 5.68
C ASP A 73 9.21 5.09 4.78
N PRO A 74 9.10 6.31 5.30
CA PRO A 74 9.11 7.54 4.49
C PRO A 74 10.47 7.88 3.86
N TYR A 75 11.53 7.17 4.24
CA TYR A 75 12.89 7.44 3.80
C TYR A 75 13.46 6.23 3.09
N PHE A 76 12.96 6.00 1.86
CA PHE A 76 13.55 4.99 0.99
C PHE A 76 14.98 5.42 0.62
N ASP A 77 15.96 4.88 1.34
CA ASP A 77 17.41 5.16 1.24
C ASP A 77 17.85 6.59 1.62
N ALA A 78 17.52 7.07 2.84
CA ALA A 78 18.17 8.28 3.39
C ALA A 78 19.53 8.02 4.09
N ASP A 79 20.24 6.96 3.70
CA ASP A 79 21.63 6.70 4.07
C ASP A 79 22.61 7.08 2.93
#